data_AF-A0A927WCP5-F1
#
_entry.id   AF-A0A927WCP5-F1
#
_cell.length_a   1.000
_cell.length_b   1.000
_cell.length_c   1.000
_cell.angle_alpha   90.00
_cell.angle_beta   90.00
_cell.angle_gamma   90.00
#
_symmetry.space_group_name_H-M   'P 1'
#
loop_
_entity.id
_entity.type
_entity.pdbx_description
1 polymer ?
#
loop_
_entity_poly.entity_id
_entity_poly.type
_entity_poly.pdbx_seq_one_letter_code
_entity_poly.pdbx_strand_id
1 'polypeptide(L)'
;MGWSAGAMMQCSQYYISPDKDYPEFIYEKGLRCIDNFAVEVHYKNTDSQNKSIEKYIRENGKMVYTTQQQSAIIVDGDNLSLLGNAKVYQI
;
A
#
# COMPACT_ATOMS: atom_id res chain seq x y z
N MET A 1 14.94 -2.80 -3.29
CA MET A 1 14.32 -1.47 -3.00
C MET A 1 13.36 -1.13 -4.12
N GLY A 2 12.23 -0.49 -3.83
CA GLY A 2 11.26 -0.07 -4.84
C GLY A 2 10.57 1.23 -4.42
N TRP A 3 10.24 2.05 -5.42
CA TRP A 3 9.62 3.37 -5.23
C TRP A 3 8.28 3.43 -5.98
N SER A 4 7.27 4.07 -5.38
CA SER A 4 5.93 4.17 -5.98
C SER A 4 5.40 2.79 -6.39
N ALA A 5 5.11 2.54 -7.67
CA ALA A 5 4.68 1.22 -8.14
C ALA A 5 5.65 0.08 -7.74
N GLY A 6 6.96 0.36 -7.68
CA GLY A 6 7.97 -0.58 -7.21
C GLY A 6 7.82 -0.98 -5.74
N ALA A 7 7.21 -0.14 -4.90
CA ALA A 7 6.88 -0.49 -3.52
C ALA A 7 5.68 -1.44 -3.46
N MET A 8 4.65 -1.18 -4.25
CA MET A 8 3.44 -2.01 -4.31
C MET A 8 3.73 -3.41 -4.86
N MET A 9 4.48 -3.52 -5.97
CA MET A 9 4.76 -4.80 -6.63
C MET A 9 5.56 -5.78 -5.76
N GLN A 10 6.20 -5.33 -4.68
CA GLN A 10 6.90 -6.22 -3.75
C GLN A 10 5.93 -7.04 -2.91
N CYS A 11 4.69 -6.58 -2.74
CA CYS A 11 3.64 -7.32 -2.03
C CYS A 11 3.21 -8.54 -2.85
N SER A 12 2.68 -9.57 -2.20
CA SER A 12 2.18 -10.75 -2.91
C SER A 12 0.92 -10.47 -3.71
N GLN A 13 0.09 -9.59 -3.18
CA GLN A 13 -1.03 -8.97 -3.87
C GLN A 13 -1.03 -7.48 -3.52
N TYR A 14 -1.41 -6.67 -4.48
CA TYR A 14 -1.60 -5.24 -4.28
C TYR A 14 -2.86 -4.79 -5.02
N TYR A 15 -3.24 -3.54 -4.77
CA TYR A 15 -4.34 -2.91 -5.47
C TYR A 15 -3.92 -1.53 -5.97
N ILE A 16 -4.71 -1.00 -6.89
CA ILE A 16 -4.57 0.36 -7.40
C ILE A 16 -5.87 1.10 -7.07
N SER A 17 -5.74 2.16 -6.28
CA SER A 17 -6.84 3.07 -5.98
C SER A 17 -7.23 3.86 -7.24
N PRO A 18 -8.53 4.08 -7.52
CA PRO A 18 -8.96 4.83 -8.68
C PRO A 18 -8.42 6.26 -8.70
N ASP A 19 -7.87 6.67 -9.84
CA ASP A 19 -7.39 8.02 -10.13
C ASP A 19 -7.62 8.39 -11.63
N LYS A 20 -6.87 9.36 -12.15
CA LYS A 20 -7.00 9.82 -13.54
C LYS A 20 -6.49 8.80 -14.56
N ASP A 21 -5.46 8.04 -14.21
CA ASP A 21 -4.82 7.06 -15.09
C ASP A 21 -5.45 5.68 -14.92
N TYR A 22 -6.02 5.40 -13.74
CA TYR A 22 -6.73 4.18 -13.40
C TYR A 22 -8.16 4.50 -12.96
N PRO A 23 -9.16 4.49 -13.86
CA PRO A 23 -10.51 4.91 -13.52
C PRO A 23 -11.24 3.95 -12.56
N GLU A 24 -10.72 2.75 -12.38
CA GLU A 24 -11.33 1.67 -11.61
C GLU A 24 -10.36 1.12 -10.56
N PHE A 25 -10.93 0.47 -9.54
CA PHE A 25 -10.14 -0.24 -8.53
C PHE A 25 -9.63 -1.54 -9.15
N ILE A 26 -8.32 -1.76 -9.11
CA ILE A 26 -7.68 -2.92 -9.73
C ILE A 26 -7.00 -3.77 -8.66
N TYR A 27 -7.12 -5.09 -8.80
CA TYR A 27 -6.34 -6.08 -8.04
C TYR A 27 -5.26 -6.68 -8.92
N GLU A 28 -4.04 -6.78 -8.40
CA GLU A 28 -2.92 -7.38 -9.11
C GLU A 28 -2.07 -8.29 -8.22
N LYS A 29 -1.31 -9.17 -8.87
CA LYS A 29 -0.31 -10.02 -8.21
C LYS A 29 1.05 -9.34 -8.29
N GLY A 30 1.79 -9.35 -7.18
CA GLY A 30 3.16 -8.87 -7.16
C GLY A 30 4.19 -9.99 -7.08
N LEU A 31 5.41 -9.61 -6.74
CA LEU A 31 6.62 -10.44 -6.70
C LEU A 31 6.70 -11.31 -5.43
N ARG A 32 5.78 -11.12 -4.48
CA ARG A 32 5.70 -11.92 -3.24
C ARG A 32 6.98 -11.84 -2.40
N CYS A 33 7.57 -10.65 -2.30
CA CYS A 33 8.61 -10.36 -1.31
C CYS A 33 8.01 -10.09 0.07
N ILE A 34 6.79 -9.53 0.12
CA ILE A 34 6.03 -9.20 1.32
C ILE A 34 4.66 -9.88 1.24
N ASP A 35 4.31 -10.71 2.22
CA ASP A 35 3.03 -11.43 2.24
C ASP A 35 1.99 -10.83 3.20
N ASN A 36 2.45 -10.06 4.20
CA ASN A 36 1.66 -9.76 5.41
C ASN A 36 0.82 -8.47 5.31
N PHE A 37 1.13 -7.58 4.36
CA PHE A 37 0.47 -6.29 4.22
C PHE A 37 0.48 -5.81 2.76
N ALA A 38 -0.29 -4.76 2.48
CA ALA A 38 -0.19 -3.99 1.24
C ALA A 38 0.27 -2.55 1.51
N VAL A 39 0.64 -1.83 0.44
CA VAL A 39 1.12 -0.45 0.51
C VAL A 39 0.28 0.44 -0.41
N GLU A 40 -0.30 1.50 0.14
CA GLU A 40 -0.86 2.63 -0.61
C GLU A 40 0.23 3.69 -0.77
N VAL A 41 0.58 4.02 -2.01
CA VAL A 41 1.62 5.00 -2.33
C VAL A 41 1.06 6.37 -2.63
N HIS A 42 1.86 7.41 -2.40
CA HIS A 42 1.43 8.81 -2.61
C HIS A 42 0.14 9.16 -1.87
N TYR A 43 0.00 8.65 -0.66
CA TYR A 43 -1.22 8.79 0.13
C TYR A 43 -1.50 10.24 0.50
N LYS A 44 -2.67 10.74 0.09
CA LYS A 44 -3.13 12.12 0.31
C LYS A 44 -4.43 12.18 1.12
N ASN A 45 -4.87 11.07 1.71
CA ASN A 45 -6.13 10.99 2.46
C ASN A 45 -7.34 11.45 1.64
N THR A 46 -7.41 11.01 0.37
CA THR A 46 -8.58 11.27 -0.48
C THR A 46 -9.63 10.19 -0.25
N ASP A 47 -10.90 10.51 -0.52
CA ASP A 47 -12.01 9.55 -0.39
C ASP A 47 -11.80 8.30 -1.26
N SER A 48 -11.21 8.45 -2.46
CA SER A 48 -10.91 7.33 -3.36
C SER A 48 -9.90 6.36 -2.73
N GLN A 49 -8.79 6.91 -2.19
CA GLN A 49 -7.78 6.10 -1.51
C GLN A 49 -8.35 5.44 -0.26
N ASN A 50 -9.03 6.19 0.61
CA ASN A 50 -9.57 5.66 1.85
C ASN A 50 -10.58 4.53 1.61
N LYS A 51 -11.51 4.70 0.66
CA LYS A 51 -12.47 3.64 0.27
C LYS A 51 -11.77 2.40 -0.30
N SER A 52 -10.70 2.60 -1.07
CA SER A 52 -9.92 1.51 -1.66
C SER A 52 -9.14 0.73 -0.61
N ILE A 53 -8.51 1.45 0.33
CA ILE A 53 -7.84 0.86 1.50
C ILE A 53 -8.83 0.06 2.34
N GLU A 54 -9.98 0.64 2.69
CA GLU A 54 -11.01 -0.04 3.49
C GLU A 54 -11.58 -1.27 2.78
N LYS A 55 -11.84 -1.17 1.47
CA LYS A 55 -12.26 -2.31 0.64
C LYS A 55 -11.21 -3.42 0.71
N TYR A 56 -9.94 -3.10 0.50
CA TYR A 56 -8.84 -4.06 0.56
C TYR A 56 -8.77 -4.75 1.93
N ILE A 57 -8.81 -3.98 3.03
CA ILE A 57 -8.75 -4.52 4.39
C ILE A 57 -9.94 -5.45 4.65
N ARG A 58 -11.16 -5.05 4.28
CA ARG A 58 -12.37 -5.87 4.48
C ARG A 58 -12.33 -7.17 3.69
N GLU A 59 -11.84 -7.14 2.46
CA GLU A 59 -11.85 -8.32 1.57
C GLU A 59 -10.69 -9.28 1.83
N ASN A 60 -9.54 -8.78 2.28
CA ASN A 60 -8.31 -9.57 2.41
C ASN A 60 -7.87 -9.79 3.86
N GLY A 61 -8.42 -9.05 4.83
CA GLY A 61 -8.03 -9.10 6.24
C GLY A 61 -6.59 -8.63 6.50
N LYS A 62 -5.94 -7.99 5.51
CA LYS A 62 -4.56 -7.53 5.59
C LYS A 62 -4.51 -6.04 5.89
N MET A 63 -3.55 -5.66 6.73
CA MET A 63 -3.26 -4.26 7.01
C MET A 63 -2.66 -3.56 5.78
N VAL A 64 -2.86 -2.24 5.73
CA VAL A 64 -2.30 -1.37 4.69
C VAL A 64 -1.42 -0.32 5.33
N TYR A 65 -0.20 -0.20 4.83
CA TYR A 65 0.66 0.93 5.14
C TYR A 65 0.52 2.00 4.06
N THR A 66 0.53 3.26 4.47
CA THR A 66 0.47 4.40 3.58
C THR A 66 1.83 5.08 3.55
N THR A 67 2.23 5.54 2.37
CA THR A 67 3.45 6.33 2.18
C THR A 67 3.09 7.67 1.56
N GLN A 68 3.56 8.75 2.18
CA GLN A 68 3.50 10.10 1.61
C GLN A 68 4.84 10.48 0.97
N GLN A 69 4.98 11.72 0.51
CA GLN A 69 6.29 12.22 0.08
C GLN A 69 7.33 12.07 1.20
N GLN A 70 8.56 11.73 0.81
CA GLN A 70 9.70 11.57 1.73
C GLN A 70 9.44 10.57 2.87
N SER A 71 8.78 9.46 2.54
CA SER A 71 8.55 8.36 3.48
C SER A 71 9.04 7.04 2.91
N ALA A 72 9.34 6.09 3.80
CA ALA A 72 9.78 4.76 3.42
C ALA A 72 9.32 3.73 4.45
N ILE A 73 9.18 2.49 4.00
CA ILE A 73 8.96 1.31 4.83
C ILE A 73 10.18 0.42 4.63
N ILE A 74 10.83 0.05 5.72
CA ILE A 74 11.96 -0.89 5.71
C ILE A 74 11.48 -2.17 6.35
N VAL A 75 11.65 -3.28 5.65
CA VAL A 75 11.41 -4.63 6.16
C VAL A 75 12.74 -5.37 6.14
N ASP A 76 13.15 -5.86 7.30
CA ASP A 76 14.38 -6.62 7.51
C ASP A 76 14.09 -7.84 8.38
N GLY A 77 13.89 -8.99 7.72
CA GLY A 77 13.33 -10.19 8.35
C GLY A 77 11.95 -9.90 8.93
N ASP A 78 11.80 -10.12 10.23
CA ASP A 78 10.56 -9.83 10.96
C ASP A 78 10.46 -8.38 11.46
N ASN A 79 11.51 -7.57 11.28
CA ASN A 79 11.51 -6.18 11.70
C ASN A 79 10.89 -5.28 10.65
N LEU A 80 10.00 -4.39 11.09
CA LEU A 80 9.39 -3.35 10.26
C LEU A 80 9.65 -1.97 10.86
N SER A 81 10.24 -1.09 10.05
CA SER A 81 10.50 0.30 10.42
C SER A 81 9.79 1.25 9.46
N LEU A 82 9.10 2.24 10.01
CA LEU A 82 8.44 3.30 9.27
C LEU A 82 9.27 4.58 9.36
N LEU A 83 9.61 5.15 8.22
CA LEU A 83 10.40 6.38 8.13
C LEU A 83 9.57 7.52 7.55
N GLY A 84 9.83 8.74 8.04
CA GLY A 84 9.10 9.94 7.64
C GLY A 84 7.61 9.82 7.96
N ASN A 85 6.77 10.14 6.97
CA ASN A 85 5.31 10.12 7.12
C ASN A 85 4.66 8.76 6.76
N ALA A 86 5.44 7.68 6.74
CA ALA A 86 4.88 6.34 6.54
C ALA A 86 4.10 5.93 7.80
N LYS A 87 2.88 5.40 7.62
CA LYS A 87 2.02 4.99 8.73
C LYS A 87 1.10 3.85 8.36
N VAL A 88 0.71 3.04 9.34
CA VAL A 88 -0.40 2.09 9.18
C VAL A 88 -1.71 2.87 9.04
N TYR A 89 -2.57 2.47 8.10
CA TYR A 89 -3.92 3.01 8.00
C TYR A 89 -4.76 2.50 9.17
N GLN A 90 -5.51 3.39 9.82
CA GLN A 90 -6.44 3.05 10.89
C GLN A 90 -7.87 3.30 10.39
N ILE A 91 -8.74 2.31 10.60
CA ILE A 91 -10.19 2.41 10.34
C ILE A 91 -10.85 3.12 11.51
#